data_AF-A0AAD7REH2-F1
#
_entry.id   AF-A0AAD7REH2-F1
#
_cell.length_a   1.000
_cell.length_b   1.000
_cell.length_c   1.000
_cell.angle_alpha   90.00
_cell.angle_beta   90.00
_cell.angle_gamma   90.00
#
_symmetry.space_group_name_H-M   'P 1'
#
loop_
_entity.id
_entity.type
_entity.pdbx_description
1 polymer ?
#
loop_
_entity_poly.entity_id
_entity_poly.type
_entity_poly.pdbx_seq_one_letter_code
_entity_poly.pdbx_strand_id
1 'polypeptide(L)'
;MFKQAATYNHHTNIQEYTDTVTAYISKCVDDVTETKTITVRANQKPWLTGDVHRLLRARNAAFRAGDEAGLRTARANLSRGIKEAKRQYTGRIAHRFSDSRDTRSLWQGIQTITGYKPRPQVCDSDITLLNNLNDFFAHFEASNNTPAQKTPPPPNDQVLSLSPASTLDYDTTTVNTPPPAPPLT
;
A
#
# COMPACT_ATOMS: atom_id res chain seq x y z
N MET A 1 23.40 -47.17 16.72
CA MET A 1 24.00 -45.82 16.74
C MET A 1 23.71 -45.08 18.05
N PHE A 2 22.57 -44.41 18.24
CA PHE A 2 22.31 -43.59 19.43
C PHE A 2 22.40 -44.34 20.76
N LYS A 3 21.87 -45.56 20.85
CA LYS A 3 21.95 -46.40 22.06
C LYS A 3 23.39 -46.77 22.44
N GLN A 4 24.25 -47.02 21.45
CA GLN A 4 25.65 -47.35 21.69
C GLN A 4 26.44 -46.15 22.21
N ALA A 5 26.13 -44.95 21.72
CA ALA A 5 26.77 -43.71 22.19
C ALA A 5 26.40 -43.38 23.65
N ALA A 6 25.18 -43.70 24.08
CA ALA A 6 24.69 -43.47 25.43
C ALA A 6 24.95 -44.63 26.42
N THR A 7 25.72 -45.66 26.03
CA THR A 7 26.01 -46.82 26.89
C THR A 7 27.45 -46.80 27.36
N TYR A 8 27.66 -46.77 28.68
CA TYR A 8 28.97 -46.83 29.33
C TYR A 8 28.98 -47.98 30.35
N ASN A 9 30.00 -48.84 30.34
CA ASN A 9 30.10 -50.00 31.23
C ASN A 9 28.82 -50.86 31.31
N HIS A 10 28.23 -51.21 30.15
CA HIS A 10 26.98 -51.99 30.04
C HIS A 10 25.73 -51.33 30.64
N HIS A 11 25.81 -50.08 31.12
CA HIS A 11 24.68 -49.30 31.58
C HIS A 11 24.33 -48.21 30.56
N THR A 12 23.10 -48.22 30.06
CA THR A 12 22.61 -47.17 29.14
C THR A 12 22.07 -45.99 29.95
N ASN A 13 22.66 -44.81 29.76
CA ASN A 13 22.12 -43.58 30.31
C ASN A 13 20.86 -43.20 29.52
N ILE A 14 19.69 -43.45 30.12
CA ILE A 14 18.39 -43.23 29.49
C ILE A 14 18.21 -41.75 29.12
N GLN A 15 18.66 -40.84 29.98
CA GLN A 15 18.52 -39.40 29.73
C GLN A 15 19.31 -38.98 28.50
N GLU A 16 20.58 -39.38 28.43
CA GLU A 16 21.46 -39.07 27.30
C GLU A 16 20.97 -39.71 25.99
N TYR A 17 20.43 -40.93 26.07
CA TYR A 17 19.80 -41.57 24.92
C TYR A 17 18.57 -40.81 24.43
N THR A 18 17.69 -40.37 25.33
CA THR A 18 16.50 -39.58 24.99
C THR A 18 16.88 -38.22 24.43
N ASP A 19 17.88 -37.55 25.01
CA ASP A 19 18.35 -36.24 24.56
C ASP A 19 18.95 -36.31 23.15
N THR A 20 19.79 -37.32 22.88
CA THR A 20 20.40 -37.51 21.56
C THR A 20 19.39 -37.84 20.47
N VAL A 21 18.39 -38.68 20.77
CA VAL A 21 17.31 -39.01 19.82
C VAL A 21 16.42 -37.80 19.57
N THR A 22 16.04 -37.06 20.62
CA THR A 22 15.22 -35.83 20.49
C THR A 22 15.95 -34.75 19.70
N ALA A 23 17.24 -34.57 19.95
CA ALA A 23 18.08 -33.63 19.22
C ALA A 23 18.20 -34.01 17.74
N TYR A 24 18.37 -35.30 17.42
CA TYR A 24 18.40 -35.76 16.04
C TYR A 24 17.08 -35.52 15.31
N ILE A 25 15.94 -35.83 15.95
CA ILE A 25 14.61 -35.57 15.38
C ILE A 25 14.42 -34.07 15.12
N SER A 26 14.77 -33.23 16.10
CA SER A 26 14.65 -31.76 15.97
C SER A 26 15.51 -31.24 14.82
N LYS A 27 16.75 -31.74 14.71
CA LYS A 27 17.65 -31.41 13.60
C LYS A 27 17.09 -31.85 12.25
N CYS A 28 16.50 -33.05 12.16
CA CYS A 28 15.81 -33.50 10.95
C CYS A 28 14.62 -32.60 10.60
N VAL A 29 13.85 -32.13 11.60
CA VAL A 29 12.75 -31.18 11.38
C VAL A 29 13.29 -29.85 10.87
N ASP A 30 14.32 -29.30 11.48
CA ASP A 30 14.92 -28.02 11.07
C ASP A 30 15.54 -28.12 9.66
N ASP A 31 16.19 -29.24 9.34
CA ASP A 31 16.79 -29.50 8.02
C ASP A 31 15.71 -29.56 6.90
N VAL A 32 14.50 -30.05 7.18
CA VAL A 32 13.41 -30.15 6.19
C VAL A 32 12.41 -28.98 6.24
N THR A 33 12.45 -28.14 7.28
CA THR A 33 11.53 -27.01 7.44
C THR A 33 12.21 -25.68 7.11
N GLU A 34 11.80 -25.07 5.99
CA GLU A 34 12.24 -23.71 5.66
C GLU A 34 11.51 -22.67 6.53
N THR A 35 12.22 -22.05 7.48
CA THR A 35 11.70 -20.89 8.23
C THR A 35 11.88 -19.62 7.41
N LYS A 36 10.78 -18.91 7.12
CA LYS A 36 10.80 -17.63 6.37
C LYS A 36 10.30 -16.49 7.24
N THR A 37 11.17 -15.51 7.48
CA THR A 37 10.82 -14.28 8.20
C THR A 37 10.14 -13.30 7.25
N ILE A 38 8.86 -12.99 7.50
CA ILE A 38 8.10 -11.99 6.74
C ILE A 38 8.18 -10.64 7.47
N THR A 39 8.92 -9.70 6.89
CA THR A 39 9.00 -8.33 7.43
C THR A 39 7.82 -7.50 6.95
N VAL A 40 7.03 -6.98 7.89
CA VAL A 40 5.93 -6.05 7.61
C VAL A 40 6.45 -4.63 7.69
N ARG A 41 6.57 -3.95 6.54
CA ARG A 41 7.07 -2.57 6.49
C ARG A 41 5.98 -1.57 6.87
N ALA A 42 6.39 -0.43 7.45
CA ALA A 42 5.49 0.67 7.79
C ALA A 42 4.75 1.27 6.57
N ASN A 43 5.27 1.08 5.36
CA ASN A 43 4.61 1.47 4.11
C ASN A 43 3.72 0.34 3.59
N GLN A 44 2.81 -0.15 4.44
CA GLN A 44 1.79 -1.06 3.96
C GLN A 44 0.98 -0.38 2.86
N LYS A 45 0.61 -1.17 1.85
CA LYS A 45 -0.30 -0.70 0.81
C LYS A 45 -1.60 -0.24 1.48
N PRO A 46 -2.06 0.99 1.26
CA PRO A 46 -3.20 1.57 1.99
C PRO A 46 -4.55 0.90 1.66
N TRP A 47 -4.61 0.13 0.57
CA TRP A 47 -5.75 -0.73 0.22
C TRP A 47 -5.70 -2.12 0.87
N LEU A 48 -4.64 -2.46 1.63
CA LEU A 48 -4.51 -3.72 2.35
C LEU A 48 -5.28 -3.64 3.68
N THR A 49 -6.60 -3.61 3.59
CA THR A 49 -7.49 -3.45 4.74
C THR A 49 -7.66 -4.76 5.54
N GLY A 50 -8.29 -4.67 6.72
CA GLY A 50 -8.62 -5.84 7.55
C GLY A 50 -9.44 -6.91 6.81
N ASP A 51 -10.30 -6.49 5.88
CA ASP A 51 -11.05 -7.40 5.01
C ASP A 51 -10.18 -8.18 4.04
N VAL A 52 -9.19 -7.52 3.43
CA VAL A 52 -8.23 -8.20 2.56
C VAL A 52 -7.40 -9.20 3.36
N HIS A 53 -7.00 -8.84 4.60
CA HIS A 53 -6.35 -9.78 5.51
C HIS A 53 -7.24 -10.97 5.89
N ARG A 54 -8.53 -10.75 6.12
CA ARG A 54 -9.50 -11.82 6.37
C ARG A 54 -9.61 -12.77 5.17
N LEU A 55 -9.67 -12.24 3.95
CA LEU A 55 -9.70 -13.04 2.72
C LEU A 55 -8.40 -13.82 2.50
N LEU A 56 -7.24 -13.22 2.81
CA LEU A 56 -5.94 -13.91 2.79
C LEU A 56 -5.91 -15.08 3.79
N ARG A 57 -6.41 -14.87 5.00
CA ARG A 57 -6.52 -15.92 6.02
C ARG A 57 -7.46 -17.06 5.57
N ALA A 58 -8.62 -16.72 5.02
CA ALA A 58 -9.56 -17.72 4.50
C ALA A 58 -8.93 -18.57 3.38
N ARG A 59 -8.20 -17.94 2.44
CA ARG A 59 -7.46 -18.65 1.39
C ARG A 59 -6.39 -19.57 1.97
N ASN A 60 -5.60 -19.09 2.93
CA ASN A 60 -4.57 -19.91 3.58
C ASN A 60 -5.16 -21.08 4.36
N ALA A 61 -6.31 -20.88 5.00
CA ALA A 61 -7.04 -21.93 5.70
C ALA A 61 -7.52 -23.01 4.73
N ALA A 62 -8.17 -22.63 3.62
CA ALA A 62 -8.61 -23.58 2.58
C ALA A 62 -7.42 -24.37 1.98
N PHE A 63 -6.29 -23.70 1.75
CA PHE A 63 -5.07 -24.36 1.28
C PHE A 63 -4.54 -25.40 2.28
N ARG A 64 -4.48 -25.05 3.57
CA ARG A 64 -4.03 -25.97 4.63
C ARG A 64 -4.99 -27.13 4.86
N ALA A 65 -6.28 -26.93 4.62
CA ALA A 65 -7.30 -27.96 4.74
C ALA A 65 -7.35 -28.92 3.53
N GLY A 66 -6.64 -28.62 2.44
CA GLY A 66 -6.69 -29.43 1.22
C GLY A 66 -8.02 -29.33 0.45
N ASP A 67 -8.91 -28.41 0.81
CA ASP A 67 -10.19 -28.20 0.14
C ASP A 67 -10.00 -27.43 -1.17
N GLU A 68 -9.99 -28.15 -2.29
CA GLU A 68 -9.73 -27.57 -3.60
C GLU A 68 -10.87 -26.66 -4.09
N ALA A 69 -12.13 -27.01 -3.80
CA ALA A 69 -13.30 -26.23 -4.18
C ALA A 69 -13.38 -24.92 -3.35
N GLY A 70 -13.15 -25.04 -2.04
CA GLY A 70 -13.03 -23.88 -1.15
C GLY A 70 -11.85 -22.99 -1.50
N LEU A 71 -10.71 -23.57 -1.93
CA LEU A 71 -9.55 -22.81 -2.38
C LEU A 71 -9.84 -21.99 -3.65
N ARG A 72 -10.53 -22.56 -4.65
CA ARG A 72 -10.96 -21.83 -5.86
C ARG A 72 -11.85 -20.66 -5.49
N THR A 73 -12.85 -20.89 -4.64
CA THR A 73 -13.77 -19.86 -4.15
C THR A 73 -13.06 -18.76 -3.36
N ALA A 74 -12.17 -19.14 -2.44
CA ALA A 74 -11.40 -18.20 -1.64
C ALA A 74 -10.47 -17.33 -2.50
N ARG A 75 -9.86 -17.89 -3.55
CA ARG A 75 -9.06 -17.13 -4.53
C ARG A 75 -9.91 -16.11 -5.29
N ALA A 76 -11.09 -16.51 -5.78
CA ALA A 76 -12.00 -15.60 -6.48
C ALA A 76 -12.47 -14.46 -5.56
N ASN A 77 -12.82 -14.78 -4.32
CA ASN A 77 -13.23 -13.80 -3.31
C ASN A 77 -12.09 -12.84 -2.94
N LEU A 78 -10.86 -13.35 -2.78
CA LEU A 78 -9.67 -12.52 -2.55
C LEU A 78 -9.43 -11.54 -3.70
N SER A 79 -9.45 -12.01 -4.94
CA SER A 79 -9.28 -11.16 -6.12
C SER A 79 -10.33 -10.06 -6.18
N ARG A 80 -11.59 -10.38 -5.89
CA ARG A 80 -12.68 -9.39 -5.82
C ARG A 80 -12.49 -8.39 -4.69
N GLY A 81 -12.14 -8.86 -3.51
CA GLY A 81 -11.90 -8.01 -2.34
C GLY A 81 -10.72 -7.04 -2.55
N ILE A 82 -9.65 -7.47 -3.22
CA ILE A 82 -8.53 -6.59 -3.57
C ILE A 82 -8.97 -5.51 -4.56
N LYS A 83 -9.73 -5.87 -5.60
CA LYS A 83 -10.26 -4.90 -6.58
C LYS A 83 -11.13 -3.84 -5.89
N GLU A 84 -12.03 -4.28 -5.02
CA GLU A 84 -12.92 -3.39 -4.28
C GLU A 84 -12.16 -2.50 -3.30
N ALA A 85 -11.22 -3.04 -2.52
CA ALA A 85 -10.42 -2.26 -1.60
C ALA A 85 -9.56 -1.20 -2.32
N LYS A 86 -9.01 -1.53 -3.50
CA LYS A 86 -8.32 -0.56 -4.35
C LYS A 86 -9.28 0.52 -4.85
N ARG A 87 -10.46 0.15 -5.33
CA ARG A 87 -11.48 1.09 -5.81
C ARG A 87 -11.90 2.06 -4.71
N GLN A 88 -12.16 1.56 -3.50
CA GLN A 88 -12.49 2.39 -2.34
C GLN A 88 -11.37 3.35 -1.98
N TYR A 89 -10.12 2.89 -1.99
CA TYR A 89 -8.96 3.74 -1.75
C TYR A 89 -8.84 4.86 -2.81
N THR A 90 -8.94 4.51 -4.09
CA THR A 90 -8.93 5.49 -5.18
C THR A 90 -10.08 6.49 -5.05
N GLY A 91 -11.29 6.02 -4.75
CA GLY A 91 -12.46 6.90 -4.53
C GLY A 91 -12.25 7.86 -3.36
N ARG A 92 -11.68 7.40 -2.25
CA ARG A 92 -11.33 8.25 -1.11
C ARG A 92 -10.29 9.32 -1.46
N ILE A 93 -9.30 9.00 -2.31
CA ILE A 93 -8.35 9.99 -2.80
C ILE A 93 -9.04 10.99 -3.71
N ALA A 94 -9.80 10.51 -4.70
CA ALA A 94 -10.50 11.36 -5.66
C ALA A 94 -11.48 12.34 -4.97
N HIS A 95 -12.17 11.89 -3.91
CA HIS A 95 -13.03 12.75 -3.10
C HIS A 95 -12.28 13.92 -2.44
N ARG A 96 -10.97 13.83 -2.19
CA ARG A 96 -10.20 14.97 -1.66
C ARG A 96 -9.97 16.07 -2.70
N PHE A 97 -10.25 15.79 -3.97
CA PHE A 97 -10.10 16.70 -5.10
C PHE A 97 -11.44 17.15 -5.69
N SER A 98 -12.59 16.79 -5.08
CA SER A 98 -13.90 17.13 -5.62
C SER A 98 -14.30 18.59 -5.40
N ASP A 99 -13.84 19.21 -4.30
CA ASP A 99 -14.06 20.62 -4.01
C ASP A 99 -12.75 21.41 -4.16
N SER A 100 -12.71 22.29 -5.17
CA SER A 100 -11.53 23.12 -5.46
C SER A 100 -11.34 24.26 -4.46
N ARG A 101 -12.36 24.59 -3.65
CA ARG A 101 -12.27 25.65 -2.64
C ARG A 101 -11.65 25.17 -1.33
N ASP A 102 -11.69 23.87 -1.06
CA ASP A 102 -11.05 23.28 0.13
C ASP A 102 -9.58 22.92 -0.15
N THR A 103 -8.72 23.94 -0.09
CA THR A 103 -7.27 23.78 -0.25
C THR A 103 -6.66 22.84 0.79
N ARG A 104 -7.26 22.71 1.98
CA ARG A 104 -6.78 21.80 3.02
C ARG A 104 -7.00 20.35 2.61
N SER A 105 -8.18 20.01 2.07
CA SER A 105 -8.46 18.67 1.56
C SER A 105 -7.56 18.31 0.38
N LEU A 106 -7.31 19.25 -0.54
CA LEU A 106 -6.36 19.08 -1.65
C LEU A 106 -4.95 18.73 -1.14
N TRP A 107 -4.44 19.54 -0.20
CA TRP A 107 -3.11 19.31 0.39
C TRP A 107 -3.03 17.97 1.13
N GLN A 108 -4.09 17.56 1.84
CA GLN A 108 -4.14 16.23 2.44
C GLN A 108 -4.15 15.10 1.39
N GLY A 109 -4.78 15.32 0.23
CA GLY A 109 -4.75 14.41 -0.92
C GLY A 109 -3.33 14.22 -1.45
N ILE A 110 -2.65 15.33 -1.74
CA ILE A 110 -1.24 15.34 -2.18
C ILE A 110 -0.34 14.66 -1.15
N GLN A 111 -0.52 14.97 0.12
CA GLN A 111 0.24 14.35 1.20
C GLN A 111 0.02 12.82 1.26
N THR A 112 -1.22 12.37 1.07
CA THR A 112 -1.58 10.94 1.06
C THR A 112 -0.92 10.21 -0.11
N ILE A 113 -0.87 10.83 -1.29
CA ILE A 113 -0.27 10.24 -2.51
C ILE A 113 1.26 10.18 -2.39
N THR A 114 1.87 11.26 -1.93
CA THR A 114 3.34 11.39 -1.81
C THR A 114 3.90 10.62 -0.62
N GLY A 115 3.07 10.23 0.34
CA GLY A 115 3.51 9.64 1.60
C GLY A 115 4.31 10.62 2.47
N TYR A 116 4.17 11.93 2.20
CA TYR A 116 4.90 12.95 2.93
C TYR A 116 4.49 12.98 4.40
N LYS A 117 5.48 12.80 5.28
CA LYS A 117 5.33 12.96 6.72
C LYS A 117 6.09 14.22 7.10
N PRO A 118 5.41 15.32 7.45
CA PRO A 118 6.10 16.50 7.93
C PRO A 118 6.93 16.10 9.14
N ARG A 119 8.21 16.51 9.14
CA ARG A 119 9.05 16.37 10.32
C ARG A 119 8.39 17.19 11.44
N PRO A 120 8.36 16.71 12.70
CA PRO A 120 7.93 17.54 13.82
C PRO A 120 8.72 18.84 13.77
N GLN A 121 8.04 19.94 13.46
CA GLN A 121 8.62 21.26 13.42
C GLN A 121 8.90 21.64 14.88
N VAL A 122 10.16 21.60 15.28
CA VAL A 122 10.62 22.32 16.47
C VAL A 122 10.74 23.76 16.00
N CYS A 123 9.64 24.50 16.08
CA CYS A 123 9.65 25.94 15.80
C CYS A 123 10.39 26.63 16.94
N ASP A 124 11.70 26.81 16.81
CA ASP A 124 12.39 27.85 17.56
C ASP A 124 11.97 29.18 16.94
N SER A 125 10.92 29.76 17.53
CA SER A 125 10.20 30.89 16.96
C SER A 125 10.92 32.17 17.37
N ASP A 126 12.11 32.39 16.80
CA ASP A 126 12.87 33.60 17.11
C ASP A 126 12.15 34.81 16.52
N ILE A 127 11.62 35.67 17.39
CA ILE A 127 10.89 36.89 17.04
C ILE A 127 11.71 37.78 16.11
N THR A 128 13.05 37.73 16.21
CA THR A 128 13.95 38.47 15.33
C THR A 128 13.89 37.97 13.88
N LEU A 129 13.80 36.65 13.67
CA LEU A 129 13.65 36.06 12.34
C LEU A 129 12.31 36.45 11.70
N LEU A 130 11.23 36.42 12.49
CA LEU A 130 9.89 36.82 12.05
C LEU A 130 9.86 38.28 11.59
N ASN A 131 10.50 39.18 12.35
CA ASN A 131 10.59 40.60 11.97
C ASN A 131 11.40 40.79 10.67
N ASN A 132 12.55 40.12 10.55
CA ASN A 132 13.36 40.19 9.32
C ASN A 132 12.60 39.68 8.08
N LEU A 133 11.78 38.63 8.22
CA LEU A 133 10.95 38.14 7.12
C LEU A 133 9.85 39.12 6.76
N ASN A 134 9.18 39.72 7.74
CA ASN A 134 8.19 40.75 7.49
C ASN A 134 8.79 41.94 6.74
N ASP A 135 9.95 42.45 7.18
CA ASP A 135 10.66 43.54 6.50
C ASP A 135 11.07 43.14 5.08
N PHE A 136 11.56 41.91 4.90
CA PHE A 136 11.95 41.36 3.61
C PHE A 136 10.78 41.19 2.64
N PHE A 137 9.55 40.93 3.07
CA PHE A 137 8.41 40.87 2.15
C PHE A 137 7.67 42.20 2.00
N ALA A 138 7.73 43.07 3.02
CA ALA A 138 7.08 44.37 3.01
C ALA A 138 7.80 45.43 2.13
N HIS A 139 9.08 45.23 1.78
CA HIS A 139 9.81 46.20 0.93
C HIS A 139 9.18 46.39 -0.47
N PHE A 140 8.46 45.38 -0.97
CA PHE A 140 7.70 45.51 -2.22
C PHE A 140 6.50 46.45 -2.07
N GLU A 141 5.84 46.47 -0.90
CA GLU A 141 4.70 47.35 -0.62
C GLU A 141 5.14 48.79 -0.35
N ALA A 142 6.30 49.00 0.30
CA ALA A 142 6.86 50.33 0.54
C ALA A 142 7.22 51.08 -0.77
N SER A 143 7.51 50.33 -1.83
CA SER A 143 7.82 50.87 -3.16
C SER A 143 6.57 51.11 -4.02
N ASN A 144 5.40 50.69 -3.54
CA ASN A 144 4.14 50.66 -4.28
C ASN A 144 3.38 51.99 -4.14
N ASN A 145 4.02 53.11 -4.49
CA ASN A 145 3.35 54.43 -4.54
C ASN A 145 2.51 54.64 -5.81
N THR A 146 2.41 53.62 -6.67
CA THR A 146 1.64 53.68 -7.91
C THR A 146 0.29 52.99 -7.70
N PRO A 147 -0.86 53.64 -7.99
CA PRO A 147 -2.15 52.98 -7.92
C PRO A 147 -2.14 51.71 -8.77
N ALA A 148 -2.57 50.58 -8.20
CA ALA A 148 -2.67 49.31 -8.91
C ALA A 148 -3.60 49.47 -10.12
N GLN A 149 -3.02 49.57 -11.32
CA GLN A 149 -3.78 49.63 -12.56
C GLN A 149 -4.13 48.20 -12.97
N LYS A 150 -5.42 47.86 -12.94
CA LYS A 150 -5.91 46.57 -13.39
C LYS A 150 -5.74 46.48 -14.91
N THR A 151 -4.74 45.75 -15.36
CA THR A 151 -4.59 45.43 -16.79
C THR A 151 -5.81 44.61 -17.23
N PRO A 152 -6.47 44.94 -18.36
CA PRO A 152 -7.54 44.10 -18.90
C PRO A 152 -6.99 42.69 -19.15
N PRO A 153 -7.74 41.63 -18.81
CA PRO A 153 -7.29 40.27 -19.08
C PRO A 153 -7.07 40.09 -20.60
N PRO A 154 -5.95 39.50 -21.03
CA PRO A 154 -5.78 39.15 -22.44
C PRO A 154 -6.87 38.14 -22.84
N PRO A 155 -7.39 38.17 -24.08
CA PRO A 155 -8.58 37.41 -24.48
C PRO A 155 -8.48 35.88 -24.39
N ASN A 156 -7.33 35.31 -24.01
CA ASN A 156 -7.04 33.89 -24.24
C ASN A 156 -6.51 33.12 -23.02
N ASP A 157 -6.69 33.65 -21.80
CA ASP A 157 -6.44 32.86 -20.60
C ASP A 157 -7.60 31.87 -20.39
N GLN A 158 -7.52 30.75 -21.11
CA GLN A 158 -8.23 29.55 -20.72
C GLN A 158 -7.72 29.16 -19.33
N VAL A 159 -8.57 29.35 -18.32
CA VAL A 159 -8.45 28.68 -17.03
C VAL A 159 -8.12 27.21 -17.32
N LEU A 160 -6.98 26.73 -16.83
CA LEU A 160 -6.56 25.33 -16.93
C LEU A 160 -7.60 24.45 -16.23
N SER A 161 -8.66 24.13 -16.95
CA SER A 161 -9.72 23.24 -16.54
C SER A 161 -9.23 21.83 -16.82
N LEU A 162 -8.76 21.14 -15.78
CA LEU A 162 -8.44 19.72 -15.85
C LEU A 162 -9.74 18.94 -16.08
N SER A 163 -10.02 18.64 -17.35
CA SER A 163 -11.15 17.81 -17.73
C SER A 163 -10.90 16.36 -17.28
N PRO A 164 -11.88 15.67 -16.65
CA PRO A 164 -11.71 14.30 -16.13
C PRO A 164 -11.56 13.23 -17.23
N ALA A 165 -11.53 13.62 -18.51
CA ALA A 165 -11.44 12.71 -19.65
C ALA A 165 -10.01 12.21 -19.95
N SER A 166 -8.97 12.78 -19.33
CA SER A 166 -7.57 12.47 -19.68
C SER A 166 -6.99 11.20 -19.04
N THR A 167 -7.82 10.31 -18.50
CA THR A 167 -7.37 9.01 -17.96
C THR A 167 -8.09 7.84 -18.63
N LEU A 168 -7.87 7.65 -19.93
CA LEU A 168 -8.11 6.35 -20.59
C LEU A 168 -7.05 6.15 -21.69
N ASP A 169 -5.80 5.98 -21.28
CA ASP A 169 -4.82 5.25 -22.08
C ASP A 169 -4.33 4.07 -21.24
N TYR A 170 -5.04 2.96 -21.37
CA TYR A 170 -4.43 1.64 -21.26
C TYR A 170 -4.96 0.78 -22.41
N ASP A 171 -4.01 0.26 -23.18
CA ASP A 171 -4.18 -0.62 -24.32
C ASP A 171 -5.29 -1.66 -24.13
N THR A 172 -6.23 -1.67 -25.08
CA THR A 172 -7.09 -2.84 -25.30
C THR A 172 -6.56 -3.58 -26.51
N THR A 173 -5.74 -4.60 -26.25
CA THR A 173 -5.32 -5.57 -27.27
C THR A 173 -6.53 -6.29 -27.85
N THR A 174 -6.69 -6.15 -29.16
CA THR A 174 -7.58 -6.93 -30.04
C THR A 174 -7.52 -8.43 -29.75
N VAL A 175 -8.67 -9.03 -29.44
CA VAL A 175 -8.88 -10.49 -29.50
C VAL A 175 -10.17 -10.77 -30.28
N ASN A 176 -10.01 -11.66 -31.25
CA ASN A 176 -10.93 -12.04 -32.32
C ASN A 176 -12.36 -12.42 -31.90
N THR A 177 -13.33 -12.03 -32.73
CA THR A 177 -14.74 -12.49 -32.71
C THR A 177 -14.94 -13.56 -33.79
N PRO A 178 -15.66 -14.68 -33.55
CA PRO A 178 -16.03 -15.62 -34.61
C PRO A 178 -17.29 -15.15 -35.37
N PRO A 179 -17.49 -15.57 -36.63
CA PRO A 179 -18.58 -15.08 -37.47
C PRO A 179 -19.96 -15.64 -37.07
N PRO A 180 -21.06 -14.90 -37.36
CA PRO A 180 -22.41 -15.30 -36.96
C PRO A 180 -22.98 -16.44 -37.84
N ALA A 181 -23.77 -17.31 -37.21
CA ALA A 181 -24.46 -18.43 -37.84
C ALA A 181 -25.69 -17.97 -38.67
N PRO A 182 -26.04 -18.69 -39.77
CA PRO A 182 -27.17 -18.36 -40.63
C PRO A 182 -28.54 -18.75 -40.02
N PRO A 183 -29.63 -18.12 -40.47
CA PRO A 183 -30.96 -18.29 -39.88
C PRO A 183 -31.60 -19.64 -40.26
N LEU A 184 -32.34 -20.19 -39.29
CA LEU A 184 -33.14 -21.41 -39.41
C LEU A 184 -34.35 -21.18 -40.33
N THR A 185 -34.50 -22.06 -41.31
CA THR A 185 -35.78 -22.40 -41.96
C THR A 185 -36.10 -23.85 -41.67
#